data_AF-A0A286E109-F1
#
_entry.id   AF-A0A286E109-F1
#
_cell.length_a   1.000
_cell.length_b   1.000
_cell.length_c   1.000
_cell.angle_alpha   90.00
_cell.angle_beta   90.00
_cell.angle_gamma   90.00
#
_symmetry.space_group_name_H-M   'P 1'
#
loop_
_entity.id
_entity.type
_entity.pdbx_description
1 polymer ?
#
loop_
_entity_poly.entity_id
_entity_poly.type
_entity_poly.pdbx_seq_one_letter_code
_entity_poly.pdbx_strand_id
1 'polypeptide(L)'
;MTEQPAASADPRPGEAPERGAPWSWPGPSGPPDEAFVRALAAEGRPDGRRAYPGRDAADHARRLLRRAVNEDRPGDDSRLLLAMAVGYDIVRLAEPRSGARGRGWCSLYEHAFLLPDGGEACLYELEHDLTPDRRLVCEVYADEASATRAWRLRGV
;
A
#
# COMPACT_ATOMS: atom_id res chain seq x y z
N MET A 1 -70.38 6.15 29.42
CA MET A 1 -69.40 5.14 28.96
C MET A 1 -69.34 5.25 27.45
N THR A 2 -68.26 5.81 26.89
CA THR A 2 -67.00 5.10 26.53
C THR A 2 -67.15 4.58 25.08
N GLU A 3 -66.34 4.95 24.08
CA GLU A 3 -65.19 5.87 23.97
C GLU A 3 -64.98 6.32 22.50
N GLN A 4 -64.23 7.40 22.26
CA GLN A 4 -63.47 7.68 21.03
C GLN A 4 -62.01 7.17 21.25
N PRO A 5 -61.08 7.13 20.28
CA PRO A 5 -61.02 7.79 18.97
C PRO A 5 -61.05 6.73 17.83
N ALA A 6 -60.46 6.82 16.63
CA ALA A 6 -59.51 7.76 16.01
C ALA A 6 -59.66 7.82 14.48
N ALA A 7 -58.82 8.64 13.83
CA ALA A 7 -58.78 8.84 12.38
C ALA A 7 -57.53 8.22 11.73
N SER A 8 -57.67 7.80 10.48
CA SER A 8 -56.54 7.42 9.62
C SER A 8 -55.81 8.67 9.12
N ALA A 9 -54.48 8.65 9.08
CA ALA A 9 -53.65 9.72 8.54
C ALA A 9 -52.56 9.14 7.63
N ASP A 10 -52.43 9.69 6.43
CA ASP A 10 -51.43 9.30 5.44
C ASP A 10 -49.98 9.53 5.94
N PRO A 11 -49.01 8.68 5.57
CA PRO A 11 -47.62 8.90 5.88
C PRO A 11 -47.05 10.08 5.06
N ARG A 12 -46.33 10.96 5.75
CA ARG A 12 -45.55 12.04 5.10
C ARG A 12 -44.37 11.44 4.32
N PRO A 13 -43.93 12.05 3.21
CA PRO A 13 -42.67 11.65 2.56
C PRO A 13 -41.50 11.95 3.51
N GLY A 14 -40.72 10.92 3.82
CA GLY A 14 -39.53 11.05 4.66
C GLY A 14 -38.43 11.84 3.97
N GLU A 15 -37.71 12.66 4.75
CA GLU A 15 -36.54 13.40 4.30
C GLU A 15 -35.48 12.42 3.75
N ALA A 16 -34.92 12.74 2.59
CA ALA A 16 -33.82 11.97 2.03
C ALA A 16 -32.59 12.14 2.95
N PRO A 17 -31.89 11.05 3.33
CA PRO A 17 -30.70 11.18 4.16
C PRO A 17 -29.66 12.02 3.42
N GLU A 18 -29.13 13.02 4.12
CA GLU A 18 -28.19 13.98 3.53
C GLU A 18 -26.97 13.28 2.95
N ARG A 19 -26.46 13.82 1.84
CA ARG A 19 -25.28 13.30 1.16
C ARG A 19 -24.11 13.38 2.12
N GLY A 20 -23.73 12.24 2.69
CA GLY A 20 -22.62 12.12 3.63
C GLY A 20 -21.38 12.84 3.09
N ALA A 21 -20.77 13.67 3.94
CA ALA A 21 -19.60 14.46 3.60
C ALA A 21 -18.52 13.59 2.93
N PRO A 22 -17.75 14.12 1.96
CA PRO A 22 -16.63 13.38 1.40
C PRO A 22 -15.69 12.98 2.53
N TRP A 23 -15.37 11.69 2.58
CA TRP A 23 -14.46 11.09 3.54
C TRP A 23 -13.16 11.90 3.58
N SER A 24 -13.02 12.72 4.62
CA SER A 24 -11.76 13.39 4.90
C SER A 24 -11.00 12.48 5.84
N TRP A 25 -10.08 11.69 5.26
CA TRP A 25 -9.14 10.94 6.08
C TRP A 25 -8.31 11.98 6.85
N PRO A 26 -8.28 11.93 8.20
CA PRO A 26 -7.30 12.71 8.93
C PRO A 26 -5.94 12.11 8.59
N GLY A 27 -5.22 12.74 7.67
CA GLY A 27 -3.83 12.42 7.44
C GLY A 27 -3.04 12.53 8.75
N PRO A 28 -1.92 11.81 8.90
CA PRO A 28 -1.08 11.90 10.09
C PRO A 28 -0.80 13.36 10.45
N SER A 29 -1.17 13.76 11.66
CA SER A 29 -1.01 15.14 12.15
C SER A 29 0.41 15.36 12.68
N GLY A 30 1.41 15.26 11.81
CA GLY A 30 2.82 15.43 12.14
C GLY A 30 3.76 15.10 10.97
N PRO A 31 5.05 15.47 11.07
CA PRO A 31 6.09 14.87 10.24
C PRO A 31 6.19 13.37 10.52
N PRO A 32 6.71 12.57 9.58
CA PRO A 32 6.89 11.14 9.79
C PRO A 32 7.89 10.84 10.91
N ASP A 33 7.74 9.72 11.60
CA ASP A 33 8.68 9.30 12.66
C ASP A 33 10.13 9.22 12.15
N GLU A 34 11.04 10.01 12.75
CA GLU A 34 12.42 10.13 12.27
C GLU A 34 13.22 8.83 12.34
N ALA A 35 12.95 7.96 13.32
CA ALA A 35 13.65 6.69 13.45
C ALA A 35 13.17 5.69 12.39
N PHE A 36 11.86 5.66 12.11
CA PHE A 36 11.28 4.90 11.02
C PHE A 36 11.77 5.41 9.65
N VAL A 37 11.75 6.72 9.40
CA VAL A 37 12.28 7.34 8.18
C VAL A 37 13.75 6.96 7.97
N ARG A 38 14.55 7.01 9.04
CA ARG A 38 15.96 6.63 8.98
C ARG A 38 16.17 5.14 8.70
N ALA A 39 15.32 4.26 9.24
CA ALA A 39 15.36 2.84 8.95
C ALA A 39 14.98 2.58 7.48
N LEU A 40 13.89 3.18 7.00
CA LEU A 40 13.42 3.06 5.61
C LEU A 40 14.43 3.63 4.59
N ALA A 41 15.17 4.66 4.96
CA ALA A 41 16.28 5.20 4.18
C ALA A 41 17.58 4.36 4.28
N ALA A 42 17.71 3.50 5.29
CA ALA A 42 18.84 2.58 5.44
C ALA A 42 18.63 1.25 4.68
N GLU A 43 17.39 0.89 4.36
CA GLU A 43 17.05 -0.18 3.39
C GLU A 43 17.38 0.24 1.94
N GLY A 44 17.56 1.54 1.69
CA GLY A 44 18.15 2.04 0.45
C GLY A 44 19.58 1.51 0.29
N ARG A 45 19.86 0.81 -0.82
CA ARG A 45 21.21 0.31 -1.09
C ARG A 45 22.09 1.48 -1.54
N PRO A 46 23.22 1.79 -0.85
CA PRO A 46 24.12 2.88 -1.24
C PRO A 46 25.01 2.47 -2.44
N ASP A 47 24.43 1.84 -3.46
CA ASP A 47 25.12 1.39 -4.67
C ASP A 47 25.64 2.56 -5.52
N GLY A 48 25.15 3.79 -5.26
CA GLY A 48 25.61 5.04 -5.87
C GLY A 48 25.45 5.11 -7.40
N ARG A 49 24.59 4.25 -7.97
CA ARG A 49 24.59 3.89 -9.40
C ARG A 49 23.22 3.78 -10.06
N ARG A 50 22.11 3.97 -9.34
CA ARG A 50 20.77 3.92 -9.96
C ARG A 50 20.49 5.18 -10.77
N ALA A 51 19.87 5.00 -11.92
CA ALA A 51 19.53 6.09 -12.83
C ALA A 51 18.15 6.71 -12.55
N TYR A 52 17.36 6.09 -11.66
CA TYR A 52 15.98 6.46 -11.29
C TYR A 52 15.14 6.95 -12.49
N PRO A 53 14.97 6.11 -13.54
CA PRO A 53 14.32 6.53 -14.79
C PRO A 53 12.82 6.85 -14.62
N GLY A 54 12.20 6.39 -13.52
CA GLY A 54 10.81 6.63 -13.20
C GLY A 54 10.52 8.07 -12.77
N ARG A 55 9.50 8.67 -13.38
CA ARG A 55 8.95 10.00 -13.02
C ARG A 55 7.66 9.84 -12.21
N ASP A 56 7.22 10.90 -11.55
CA ASP A 56 6.01 10.89 -10.70
C ASP A 56 6.13 9.89 -9.54
N ALA A 57 7.30 9.87 -8.89
CA ALA A 57 7.68 8.89 -7.88
C ALA A 57 6.76 8.86 -6.66
N ALA A 58 6.35 10.03 -6.15
CA ALA A 58 5.31 10.15 -5.13
C ALA A 58 3.99 9.46 -5.53
N ASP A 59 3.61 9.58 -6.80
CA ASP A 59 2.39 9.02 -7.34
C ASP A 59 2.50 7.50 -7.56
N HIS A 60 3.70 7.03 -7.91
CA HIS A 60 4.04 5.60 -7.94
C HIS A 60 3.97 4.97 -6.54
N ALA A 61 4.62 5.57 -5.54
CA ALA A 61 4.55 5.14 -4.15
C ALA A 61 3.11 5.10 -3.63
N ARG A 62 2.31 6.14 -3.91
CA ARG A 62 0.88 6.20 -3.58
C ARG A 62 0.10 5.05 -4.20
N ARG A 63 0.37 4.68 -5.47
CA ARG A 63 -0.30 3.56 -6.13
C ARG A 63 0.09 2.21 -5.53
N LEU A 64 1.38 2.02 -5.23
CA LEU A 64 1.94 0.82 -4.60
C LEU A 64 1.34 0.58 -3.20
N LEU A 65 1.44 1.57 -2.31
CA LEU A 65 0.95 1.48 -0.93
C LEU A 65 -0.58 1.37 -0.81
N ARG A 66 -1.33 1.64 -1.88
CA ARG A 66 -2.78 1.42 -1.96
C ARG A 66 -3.12 -0.01 -2.43
N ARG A 67 -2.25 -0.66 -3.21
CA ARG A 67 -2.40 -2.06 -3.67
C ARG A 67 -2.07 -3.07 -2.57
N ALA A 68 -1.20 -2.71 -1.62
CA ALA A 68 -0.74 -3.54 -0.52
C ALA A 68 -1.91 -4.13 0.31
N VAL A 69 -2.04 -5.46 0.30
CA VAL A 69 -3.11 -6.22 0.98
C VAL A 69 -2.71 -6.77 2.35
N ASN A 70 -1.41 -6.82 2.65
CA ASN A 70 -0.88 -7.32 3.91
C ASN A 70 -1.16 -6.35 5.07
N GLU A 71 -1.37 -6.90 6.27
CA GLU A 71 -1.70 -6.11 7.47
C GLU A 71 -0.51 -5.30 7.98
N ASP A 72 0.70 -5.83 7.83
CA ASP A 72 1.99 -5.24 8.19
C ASP A 72 2.58 -4.31 7.10
N ARG A 73 1.74 -3.88 6.13
CA ARG A 73 2.16 -2.98 5.05
C ARG A 73 2.67 -1.63 5.58
N PRO A 74 3.58 -0.95 4.86
CA PRO A 74 4.11 0.34 5.27
C PRO A 74 3.03 1.38 5.57
N GLY A 75 3.24 2.08 6.70
CA GLY A 75 2.31 3.01 7.31
C GLY A 75 2.29 4.40 6.67
N ASP A 76 1.68 5.34 7.38
CA ASP A 76 1.55 6.72 6.90
C ASP A 76 2.89 7.47 6.90
N ASP A 77 3.85 7.09 7.73
CA ASP A 77 5.22 7.65 7.70
C ASP A 77 5.91 7.39 6.36
N SER A 78 5.76 6.18 5.79
CA SER A 78 6.22 5.87 4.43
C SER A 78 5.48 6.70 3.38
N ARG A 79 4.18 6.97 3.56
CA ARG A 79 3.41 7.81 2.63
C ARG A 79 3.92 9.25 2.65
N LEU A 80 4.20 9.80 3.83
CA LEU A 80 4.75 11.15 4.00
C LEU A 80 6.15 11.27 3.40
N LEU A 81 7.06 10.33 3.71
CA LEU A 81 8.42 10.34 3.17
C LEU A 81 8.42 10.23 1.63
N LEU A 82 7.70 9.25 1.10
CA LEU A 82 7.69 8.98 -0.35
C LEU A 82 6.87 10.00 -1.14
N ALA A 83 6.01 10.80 -0.50
CA ALA A 83 5.39 11.96 -1.14
C ALA A 83 6.41 13.02 -1.58
N MET A 84 7.62 13.01 -0.99
CA MET A 84 8.73 13.89 -1.37
C MET A 84 9.67 13.28 -2.42
N ALA A 85 9.46 12.02 -2.83
CA ALA A 85 10.36 11.33 -3.76
C ALA A 85 10.40 12.00 -5.15
N VAL A 86 11.60 12.18 -5.69
CA VAL A 86 11.86 12.92 -6.95
C VAL A 86 12.14 12.01 -8.15
N GLY A 87 12.43 10.73 -7.92
CA GLY A 87 12.62 9.71 -8.94
C GLY A 87 12.45 8.30 -8.37
N TYR A 88 12.28 7.30 -9.22
CA TYR A 88 12.27 5.90 -8.77
C TYR A 88 12.91 4.95 -9.79
N ASP A 89 13.31 3.78 -9.30
CA ASP A 89 13.72 2.62 -10.08
C ASP A 89 12.96 1.36 -9.59
N ILE A 90 12.80 0.35 -10.45
CA ILE A 90 12.16 -0.92 -10.09
C ILE A 90 13.01 -2.08 -10.59
N VAL A 91 13.48 -2.92 -9.67
CA VAL A 91 14.31 -4.09 -9.96
C VAL A 91 13.61 -5.35 -9.48
N ARG A 92 13.65 -6.42 -10.28
CA ARG A 92 13.16 -7.74 -9.86
C ARG A 92 14.28 -8.47 -9.11
N LEU A 93 14.07 -8.82 -7.85
CA LEU A 93 15.11 -9.43 -7.00
C LEU A 93 15.30 -10.94 -7.24
N ALA A 94 14.26 -11.63 -7.69
CA ALA A 94 14.29 -13.07 -7.92
C ALA A 94 13.55 -13.47 -9.20
N GLU A 95 13.92 -14.60 -9.80
CA GLU A 95 13.12 -15.20 -10.87
C GLU A 95 11.70 -15.52 -10.37
N PRO A 96 10.65 -15.32 -11.20
CA PRO A 96 9.29 -15.64 -10.79
C PRO A 96 9.12 -17.11 -10.46
N ARG A 97 8.68 -17.42 -9.24
CA ARG A 97 8.44 -18.81 -8.82
C ARG A 97 7.06 -19.24 -9.27
N SER A 98 6.98 -20.39 -9.94
CA SER A 98 5.72 -21.10 -10.16
C SER A 98 5.44 -22.07 -9.00
N GLY A 99 4.19 -22.14 -8.56
CA GLY A 99 3.76 -23.03 -7.48
C GLY A 99 3.69 -24.50 -7.90
N ALA A 100 3.50 -25.39 -6.92
CA ALA A 100 3.52 -26.83 -7.14
C ALA A 100 2.60 -27.26 -8.30
N ARG A 101 3.10 -28.17 -9.16
CA ARG A 101 2.42 -28.63 -10.40
C ARG A 101 2.19 -27.51 -11.44
N GLY A 102 2.99 -26.45 -11.41
CA GLY A 102 2.86 -25.29 -12.32
C GLY A 102 1.64 -24.42 -12.02
N ARG A 103 1.08 -24.50 -10.80
CA ARG A 103 -0.10 -23.74 -10.39
C ARG A 103 0.29 -22.60 -9.47
N GLY A 104 0.12 -21.39 -9.97
CA GLY A 104 0.38 -20.15 -9.24
C GLY A 104 1.74 -19.54 -9.56
N TRP A 105 1.87 -18.26 -9.27
CA TRP A 105 2.96 -17.37 -9.67
C TRP A 105 3.25 -16.38 -8.53
N CYS A 106 4.53 -16.09 -8.32
CA CYS A 106 5.01 -15.19 -7.28
C CYS A 106 6.31 -14.50 -7.72
N SER A 107 6.35 -13.17 -7.70
CA SER A 107 7.54 -12.35 -8.00
C SER A 107 7.83 -11.37 -6.87
N LEU A 108 9.11 -11.19 -6.56
CA LEU A 108 9.60 -10.17 -5.63
C LEU A 108 10.32 -9.05 -6.40
N TYR A 109 9.90 -7.81 -6.15
CA TYR A 109 10.46 -6.59 -6.70
C TYR A 109 10.92 -5.65 -5.59
N GLU A 110 11.93 -4.85 -5.89
CA GLU A 110 12.39 -3.73 -5.09
C GLU A 110 12.07 -2.44 -5.83
N HIS A 111 11.49 -1.48 -5.11
CA HIS A 111 11.11 -0.16 -5.57
C HIS A 111 11.98 0.84 -4.82
N ALA A 112 13.03 1.31 -5.48
CA ALA A 112 13.97 2.28 -4.93
C ALA A 112 13.50 3.70 -5.28
N PHE A 113 13.35 4.57 -4.28
CA PHE A 113 12.87 5.94 -4.42
C PHE A 113 13.98 6.93 -4.04
N LEU A 114 14.30 7.84 -4.95
CA LEU A 114 15.26 8.93 -4.71
C LEU A 114 14.57 10.06 -3.94
N LEU A 115 15.16 10.45 -2.82
CA LEU A 115 14.69 11.54 -1.95
C LEU A 115 15.39 12.88 -2.31
N PRO A 116 14.83 14.05 -1.92
CA PRO A 116 15.38 15.36 -2.28
C PRO A 116 16.77 15.67 -1.73
N ASP A 117 17.18 14.99 -0.64
CA ASP A 117 18.50 15.10 -0.02
C ASP A 117 19.55 14.20 -0.68
N GLY A 118 19.16 13.41 -1.69
CA GLY A 118 20.00 12.42 -2.35
C GLY A 118 20.02 11.05 -1.66
N GLY A 119 19.24 10.85 -0.60
CA GLY A 119 19.00 9.54 0.01
C GLY A 119 18.15 8.62 -0.88
N GLU A 120 18.22 7.32 -0.62
CA GLU A 120 17.34 6.31 -1.23
C GLU A 120 16.43 5.72 -0.15
N ALA A 121 15.16 5.51 -0.46
CA ALA A 121 14.24 4.72 0.36
C ALA A 121 13.74 3.53 -0.46
N CYS A 122 13.80 2.31 0.08
CA CYS A 122 13.34 1.10 -0.59
C CYS A 122 11.96 0.65 -0.08
N LEU A 123 11.14 0.10 -0.97
CA LEU A 123 9.99 -0.74 -0.64
C LEU A 123 10.03 -2.02 -1.45
N TYR A 124 9.56 -3.12 -0.88
CA TYR A 124 9.62 -4.43 -1.52
C TYR A 124 8.21 -4.95 -1.85
N GLU A 125 7.89 -5.10 -3.14
CA GLU A 125 6.60 -5.62 -3.61
C GLU A 125 6.69 -7.13 -3.88
N LEU A 126 5.82 -7.90 -3.22
CA LEU A 126 5.58 -9.30 -3.50
C LEU A 126 4.26 -9.44 -4.25
N GLU A 127 4.32 -9.64 -5.57
CA GLU A 127 3.13 -9.80 -6.42
C GLU A 127 2.87 -11.30 -6.65
N HIS A 128 1.67 -11.79 -6.32
CA HIS A 128 1.33 -13.21 -6.43
C HIS A 128 -0.16 -13.50 -6.68
N ASP A 129 -0.48 -14.66 -7.24
CA ASP A 129 -1.85 -15.14 -7.51
C ASP A 129 -2.30 -16.28 -6.57
N LEU A 130 -1.56 -16.50 -5.48
CA LEU A 130 -1.69 -17.64 -4.56
C LEU A 130 -2.89 -17.55 -3.59
N THR A 131 -3.80 -16.63 -3.85
CA THR A 131 -5.09 -16.45 -3.16
C THR A 131 -6.06 -17.59 -3.49
N PRO A 132 -7.06 -17.88 -2.63
CA PRO A 132 -8.04 -18.94 -2.90
C PRO A 132 -8.83 -18.75 -4.21
N ASP A 133 -9.08 -17.49 -4.61
CA ASP A 133 -9.78 -17.10 -5.84
C ASP A 133 -8.83 -16.83 -7.03
N ARG A 134 -7.52 -17.04 -6.84
CA ARG A 134 -6.44 -16.84 -7.81
C ARG A 134 -6.35 -15.43 -8.40
N ARG A 135 -6.85 -14.42 -7.69
CA ARG A 135 -6.64 -13.02 -8.04
C ARG A 135 -5.21 -12.61 -7.72
N LEU A 136 -4.60 -11.87 -8.65
CA LEU A 136 -3.32 -11.21 -8.43
C LEU A 136 -3.44 -10.19 -7.30
N VAL A 137 -2.60 -10.33 -6.28
CA VAL A 137 -2.50 -9.43 -5.12
C VAL A 137 -1.06 -8.99 -4.90
N CYS A 138 -0.90 -7.93 -4.11
CA CYS A 138 0.39 -7.32 -3.81
C CYS A 138 0.53 -7.25 -2.29
N GLU A 139 1.57 -7.87 -1.75
CA GLU A 139 2.05 -7.60 -0.40
C GLU A 139 3.21 -6.59 -0.54
N VAL A 140 3.31 -5.60 0.35
CA VAL A 140 4.39 -4.59 0.32
C VAL A 140 5.05 -4.51 1.68
N TYR A 141 6.37 -4.49 1.71
CA TYR A 141 7.19 -4.51 2.92
C TYR A 141 8.16 -3.33 2.95
N ALA A 142 8.50 -2.87 4.15
CA ALA A 142 9.47 -1.81 4.37
C ALA A 142 10.93 -2.30 4.24
N ASP A 143 11.19 -3.58 4.53
CA ASP A 143 12.52 -4.18 4.57
C ASP A 143 12.66 -5.44 3.69
N GLU A 144 13.88 -5.71 3.21
CA GLU A 144 14.14 -6.86 2.31
C GLU A 144 13.92 -8.20 3.02
N ALA A 145 14.18 -8.27 4.33
CA ALA A 145 14.15 -9.52 5.09
C ALA A 145 12.71 -10.04 5.30
N SER A 146 11.76 -9.15 5.60
CA SER A 146 10.33 -9.44 5.68
C SER A 146 9.78 -9.87 4.33
N ALA A 147 10.11 -9.14 3.25
CA ALA A 147 9.69 -9.47 1.90
C ALA A 147 10.23 -10.83 1.44
N THR A 148 11.51 -11.10 1.72
CA THR A 148 12.17 -12.37 1.42
C THR A 148 11.59 -13.52 2.25
N ARG A 149 11.22 -13.28 3.52
CA ARG A 149 10.50 -14.25 4.36
C ARG A 149 9.13 -14.56 3.75
N ALA A 150 8.36 -13.55 3.37
CA ALA A 150 7.05 -13.73 2.73
C ALA A 150 7.17 -14.51 1.41
N TRP A 151 8.09 -14.12 0.52
CA TRP A 151 8.36 -14.81 -0.74
C TRP A 151 8.68 -16.30 -0.53
N ARG A 152 9.52 -16.64 0.46
CA ARG A 152 9.84 -18.03 0.83
C ARG A 152 8.61 -18.79 1.34
N LEU A 153 7.77 -18.19 2.17
CA LEU A 153 6.56 -18.81 2.73
C LEU A 153 5.45 -19.00 1.69
N ARG A 154 5.30 -18.08 0.74
CA ARG A 154 4.34 -18.17 -0.38
C ARG A 154 4.79 -19.18 -1.44
N GLY A 155 6.08 -19.55 -1.48
CA GLY A 155 6.62 -20.48 -2.45
C GLY A 155 6.40 -21.97 -2.18
N VAL A 156 5.84 -22.37 -1.03
CA VAL A 156 5.74 -23.78 -0.58
C VAL A 156 4.48 -24.46 -1.11
#